data_AF-A0AAD5A185-F1
#
_entry.id   AF-A0AAD5A185-F1
#
_cell.length_a   1.000
_cell.length_b   1.000
_cell.length_c   1.000
_cell.angle_alpha   90.00
_cell.angle_beta   90.00
_cell.angle_gamma   90.00
#
_symmetry.space_group_name_H-M   'P 1'
#
loop_
_entity.id
_entity.type
_entity.pdbx_description
1 polymer ?
#
loop_
_entity_poly.entity_id
_entity_poly.type
_entity_poly.pdbx_seq_one_letter_code
_entity_poly.pdbx_strand_id
1 'polypeptide(L)'
;MDLEEAFQLVGEFGGHQKRMVAVLVLLQIYMACQCMFIVLIGAVPEYQMEAVTQQGGDFTQTVTFKQDVSSIVTEWYLVKEEAYKVSLAGSLFFVGVLVGNVLFGPMSDKIGRKPIFLISLFLELLLAYGSALAPNYELFALSRMMVGMMNGGMALVCFILSQEYVGKAYWALTGTITNMTFAVGIALFALIGYYIRSWRNLATAVNCPGVLLFFFCIMLPESPRWLYSQGRTAQAEKVLQDFARRNGKGSVILKLRKTPGTTGSEKSSAGLLQLVSHRVLRCRTVVLMYVWYACSLVYYGLTMNASDDKGNLYLTVAMYGLKVLNASMPFMVFCLTGVSAGAMGLLLPETFNKPVAETLEELSAPAYQRILDTQVHLLADEPLSKRRGSESE
;
A
#
# COMPACT_ATOMS: atom_id res chain seq x y z
N MET A 1 -1.55 -30.43 16.36
CA MET A 1 -1.68 -29.04 16.82
C MET A 1 -2.15 -28.18 15.67
N ASP A 2 -2.93 -27.17 15.98
CA ASP A 2 -3.33 -26.17 15.00
C ASP A 2 -2.20 -25.16 14.78
N LEU A 3 -2.29 -24.40 13.69
CA LEU A 3 -1.21 -23.51 13.27
C LEU A 3 -0.90 -22.44 14.33
N GLU A 4 -1.93 -21.93 15.01
CA GLU A 4 -1.74 -20.88 16.01
C GLU A 4 -1.16 -21.42 17.32
N GLU A 5 -1.47 -22.66 17.70
CA GLU A 5 -0.78 -23.35 18.79
C GLU A 5 0.72 -23.50 18.47
N ALA A 6 1.05 -23.81 17.20
CA ALA A 6 2.44 -23.88 16.77
C ALA A 6 3.15 -22.52 16.87
N PHE A 7 2.49 -21.40 16.52
CA PHE A 7 3.06 -20.06 16.71
C PHE A 7 3.28 -19.70 18.18
N GLN A 8 2.36 -20.09 19.08
CA GLN A 8 2.54 -19.91 20.53
C GLN A 8 3.77 -20.68 21.04
N LEU A 9 3.91 -21.93 20.61
CA LEU A 9 5.05 -22.78 20.97
C LEU A 9 6.38 -22.22 20.45
N VAL A 10 6.43 -21.76 19.20
CA VAL A 10 7.62 -21.19 18.54
C VAL A 10 7.98 -19.81 19.11
N GLY A 11 7.00 -19.10 19.67
CA GLY A 11 7.07 -17.69 20.02
C GLY A 11 6.40 -16.85 18.93
N GLU A 12 5.30 -16.20 19.29
CA GLU A 12 4.46 -15.47 18.33
C GLU A 12 5.20 -14.29 17.66
N PHE A 13 6.18 -13.71 18.35
CA PHE A 13 7.02 -12.63 17.82
C PHE A 13 8.43 -12.67 18.41
N GLY A 14 9.14 -13.78 18.19
CA GLY A 14 10.51 -13.97 18.66
C GLY A 14 11.55 -13.10 17.96
N GLY A 15 12.80 -13.10 18.46
CA GLY A 15 13.87 -12.23 17.97
C GLY A 15 14.18 -12.43 16.48
N HIS A 16 14.06 -13.65 15.96
CA HIS A 16 14.27 -13.90 14.53
C HIS A 16 13.13 -13.31 13.67
N GLN A 17 11.89 -13.49 14.09
CA GLN A 17 10.71 -12.91 13.43
C GLN A 17 10.77 -11.39 13.42
N LYS A 18 11.19 -10.76 14.54
CA LYS A 18 11.43 -9.31 14.60
C LYS A 18 12.41 -8.83 13.54
N ARG A 19 13.52 -9.54 13.33
CA ARG A 19 14.52 -9.17 12.30
C ARG A 19 13.95 -9.29 10.88
N MET A 20 13.20 -10.36 10.60
CA MET A 20 12.57 -10.54 9.28
C MET A 20 11.52 -9.47 9.00
N VAL A 21 10.65 -9.19 9.98
CA VAL A 21 9.66 -8.11 9.88
C VAL A 21 10.36 -6.76 9.73
N ALA A 22 11.45 -6.51 10.46
CA ALA A 22 12.21 -5.27 10.31
C ALA A 22 12.76 -5.08 8.89
N VAL A 23 13.25 -6.13 8.23
CA VAL A 23 13.70 -6.05 6.83
C VAL A 23 12.54 -5.68 5.90
N LEU A 24 11.37 -6.32 6.05
CA LEU A 24 10.17 -6.02 5.26
C LEU A 24 9.63 -4.61 5.52
N VAL A 25 9.70 -4.15 6.78
CA VAL A 25 9.31 -2.80 7.18
C VAL A 25 10.27 -1.75 6.60
N LEU A 26 11.58 -1.98 6.63
CA LEU A 26 12.56 -1.06 6.02
C LEU A 26 12.37 -0.93 4.51
N LEU A 27 11.87 -1.98 3.85
CA LEU A 27 11.52 -1.91 2.43
C LEU A 27 10.38 -0.92 2.14
N GLN A 28 9.53 -0.58 3.12
CA GLN A 28 8.51 0.45 2.97
C GLN A 28 9.11 1.83 2.73
N ILE A 29 10.31 2.11 3.24
CA ILE A 29 11.01 3.37 2.95
C ILE A 29 11.32 3.45 1.46
N TYR A 30 11.87 2.38 0.89
CA TYR A 30 12.15 2.30 -0.55
C TYR A 30 10.86 2.44 -1.38
N MET A 31 9.80 1.73 -1.00
CA MET A 31 8.50 1.82 -1.69
C MET A 31 7.93 3.24 -1.64
N ALA A 32 8.01 3.92 -0.49
CA ALA A 32 7.55 5.29 -0.33
C ALA A 32 8.32 6.26 -1.23
N CYS A 33 9.64 6.12 -1.32
CA CYS A 33 10.45 6.93 -2.22
C CYS A 33 10.04 6.72 -3.70
N GLN A 34 9.78 5.48 -4.12
CA GLN A 34 9.32 5.19 -5.49
C GLN A 34 7.93 5.76 -5.79
N CYS A 35 7.04 5.71 -4.80
CA CYS A 35 5.69 6.24 -4.91
C CYS A 35 5.71 7.78 -5.04
N MET A 36 6.49 8.45 -4.19
CA MET A 36 6.58 9.91 -4.16
C MET A 36 7.57 10.50 -5.16
N PHE A 37 8.26 9.66 -5.94
CA PHE A 37 9.35 10.08 -6.81
C PHE A 37 8.96 11.26 -7.73
N ILE A 38 7.77 11.18 -8.35
CA ILE A 38 7.26 12.20 -9.29
C ILE A 38 7.07 13.58 -8.64
N VAL A 39 6.79 13.65 -7.33
CA VAL A 39 6.49 14.90 -6.63
C VAL A 39 7.71 15.85 -6.63
N LEU A 40 8.92 15.30 -6.47
CA LEU A 40 10.14 16.12 -6.46
C LEU A 40 10.69 16.36 -7.87
N ILE A 41 10.70 15.32 -8.72
CA ILE A 41 11.30 15.45 -10.06
C ILE A 41 10.38 16.18 -11.05
N GLY A 42 9.08 16.19 -10.79
CA GLY A 42 8.06 16.90 -11.57
C GLY A 42 7.88 18.36 -11.18
N ALA A 43 8.64 18.86 -10.20
CA ALA A 43 8.59 20.26 -9.80
C ALA A 43 8.94 21.18 -10.98
N VAL A 44 8.08 22.15 -11.24
CA VAL A 44 8.25 23.15 -12.29
C VAL A 44 9.01 24.36 -11.72
N PRO A 45 10.26 24.61 -12.11
CA PRO A 45 10.97 25.82 -11.69
C PRO A 45 10.37 27.06 -12.38
N GLU A 46 10.60 28.24 -11.80
CA GLU A 46 10.20 29.49 -12.45
C GLU A 46 10.91 29.64 -13.80
N TYR A 47 10.14 29.91 -14.86
CA TYR A 47 10.65 30.08 -16.21
C TYR A 47 10.22 31.43 -16.79
N GLN A 48 11.08 32.01 -17.63
CA GLN A 48 10.79 33.16 -18.47
C GLN A 48 10.81 32.72 -19.93
N MET A 49 9.91 33.28 -20.73
CA MET A 49 9.85 33.02 -22.15
C MET A 49 10.20 34.29 -22.89
N GLU A 50 11.25 34.21 -23.69
CA GLU A 50 11.63 35.26 -24.61
C GLU A 50 11.25 34.82 -26.02
N ALA A 51 10.39 35.61 -26.67
CA ALA A 51 10.08 35.41 -28.07
C ALA A 51 11.24 35.95 -28.89
N VAL A 52 12.02 35.07 -29.50
CA VAL A 52 13.09 35.47 -30.42
C VAL A 52 12.48 35.52 -31.82
N THR A 53 12.33 36.72 -32.35
CA THR A 53 11.93 36.93 -33.75
C THR A 53 13.15 36.61 -34.63
N GLN A 54 13.14 35.47 -35.32
CA GLN A 54 14.12 35.25 -36.39
C GLN A 54 13.68 36.02 -37.65
N GLN A 55 14.65 36.68 -38.32
CA GLN A 55 14.44 37.23 -39.66
C GLN A 55 14.19 36.08 -40.63
N GLY A 56 12.91 35.77 -40.87
CA GLY A 56 12.51 34.62 -41.71
C GLY A 56 11.08 34.10 -41.47
N GLY A 57 10.33 34.65 -40.50
CA GLY A 57 8.91 34.32 -40.30
C GLY A 57 8.63 33.18 -39.30
N ASP A 58 9.65 32.44 -38.87
CA ASP A 58 9.52 31.46 -37.79
C ASP A 58 9.76 32.12 -36.42
N PHE A 59 8.77 31.96 -35.55
CA PHE A 59 8.87 32.38 -34.14
C PHE A 59 9.53 31.27 -33.33
N THR A 60 10.76 31.48 -32.86
CA THR A 60 11.41 30.56 -31.91
C THR A 60 11.22 31.09 -30.49
N GLN A 61 10.47 30.37 -29.65
CA GLN A 61 10.34 30.70 -28.23
C GLN A 61 11.51 30.09 -27.47
N THR A 62 12.34 30.91 -26.85
CA THR A 62 13.41 30.44 -25.95
C THR A 62 12.89 30.45 -24.51
N VAL A 63 12.92 29.29 -23.85
CA VAL A 63 12.51 29.15 -22.45
C VAL A 63 13.76 29.15 -21.58
N THR A 64 13.90 30.17 -20.74
CA THR A 64 15.01 30.30 -19.78
C THR A 64 14.47 30.04 -18.38
N PHE A 65 14.98 29.00 -17.72
CA PHE A 65 14.65 28.69 -16.34
C PHE A 65 15.47 29.59 -15.40
N LYS A 66 14.82 30.23 -14.41
CA LYS A 66 15.47 31.13 -13.45
C LYS A 66 16.30 30.40 -12.38
N GLN A 67 16.12 29.09 -12.24
CA GLN A 67 16.76 28.27 -11.24
C GLN A 67 17.48 27.11 -11.90
N ASP A 68 18.73 26.85 -11.48
CA ASP A 68 19.53 25.69 -11.89
C ASP A 68 19.03 24.41 -11.20
N VAL A 69 17.76 24.06 -11.40
CA VAL A 69 17.15 22.83 -10.87
C VAL A 69 17.05 21.83 -12.00
N SER A 70 17.70 20.68 -11.84
CA SER A 70 17.63 19.58 -12.79
C SER A 70 16.41 18.72 -12.49
N SER A 71 15.36 18.91 -13.28
CA SER A 71 14.08 18.19 -13.20
C SER A 71 13.67 17.63 -14.57
N ILE A 72 12.67 16.73 -14.60
CA ILE A 72 12.15 16.20 -15.88
C ILE A 72 11.54 17.30 -16.75
N VAL A 73 11.06 18.38 -16.10
CA VAL A 73 10.50 19.56 -16.77
C VAL A 73 11.60 20.33 -17.48
N THR A 74 12.74 20.54 -16.83
CA THR A 74 13.88 21.28 -17.42
C THR A 74 14.59 20.49 -18.52
N GLU A 75 14.62 19.16 -18.40
CA GLU A 75 15.35 18.32 -19.36
C GLU A 75 14.57 18.09 -20.66
N TRP A 76 13.25 17.92 -20.57
CA TRP A 76 12.39 17.69 -21.74
C TRP A 76 11.47 18.88 -22.05
N TYR A 77 11.74 20.05 -21.46
CA TYR A 77 10.99 21.30 -21.68
C TYR A 77 9.46 21.13 -21.56
N LEU A 78 9.00 20.44 -20.51
CA LEU A 78 7.60 20.11 -20.28
C LEU A 78 6.80 21.33 -19.76
N VAL A 79 6.62 22.33 -20.61
CA VAL A 79 6.02 23.63 -20.27
C VAL A 79 4.82 23.91 -21.18
N LYS A 80 3.87 24.75 -20.73
CA LYS A 80 2.62 25.11 -21.45
C LYS A 80 1.81 23.88 -21.90
N GLU A 81 1.72 23.64 -23.21
CA GLU A 81 0.93 22.57 -23.83
C GLU A 81 1.45 21.20 -23.42
N GLU A 82 2.71 21.09 -23.00
CA GLU A 82 3.34 19.83 -22.58
C GLU A 82 3.42 19.69 -21.04
N ALA A 83 2.92 20.66 -20.28
CA ALA A 83 2.94 20.60 -18.81
C ALA A 83 2.13 19.42 -18.24
N TYR A 84 1.06 19.00 -18.94
CA TYR A 84 0.24 17.86 -18.52
C TYR A 84 1.03 16.54 -18.46
N LYS A 85 2.15 16.43 -19.20
CA LYS A 85 3.00 15.23 -19.21
C LYS A 85 3.57 14.91 -17.82
N VAL A 86 3.83 15.91 -16.99
CA VAL A 86 4.27 15.68 -15.60
C VAL A 86 3.19 14.94 -14.80
N SER A 87 1.97 15.46 -14.84
CA SER A 87 0.82 14.84 -14.16
C SER A 87 0.49 13.48 -14.76
N LEU A 88 0.61 13.34 -16.08
CA LEU A 88 0.39 12.07 -16.79
C LEU A 88 1.37 10.99 -16.32
N ALA A 89 2.66 11.29 -16.17
CA ALA A 89 3.64 10.33 -15.66
C ALA A 89 3.31 9.87 -14.23
N GLY A 90 2.81 10.79 -13.39
CA GLY A 90 2.29 10.45 -12.06
C GLY A 90 1.05 9.55 -12.13
N SER A 91 0.08 9.88 -12.98
CA SER A 91 -1.12 9.06 -13.19
C SER A 91 -0.78 7.66 -13.73
N LEU A 92 0.14 7.56 -14.69
CA LEU A 92 0.60 6.30 -15.27
C LEU A 92 1.23 5.39 -14.20
N PHE A 93 1.99 5.95 -13.26
CA PHE A 93 2.48 5.18 -12.12
C PHE A 93 1.34 4.55 -11.31
N PHE A 94 0.30 5.32 -10.95
CA PHE A 94 -0.83 4.80 -10.18
C PHE A 94 -1.74 3.84 -10.98
N VAL A 95 -1.86 4.03 -12.29
CA VAL A 95 -2.46 3.02 -13.18
C VAL A 95 -1.67 1.72 -13.13
N GLY A 96 -0.34 1.83 -13.15
CA GLY A 96 0.56 0.71 -12.88
C GLY A 96 0.24 0.03 -11.56
N VAL A 97 0.22 0.79 -10.44
CA VAL A 97 -0.09 0.28 -9.09
C VAL A 97 -1.43 -0.47 -9.06
N LEU A 98 -2.47 0.06 -9.71
CA LEU A 98 -3.77 -0.61 -9.82
C LEU A 98 -3.65 -1.97 -10.51
N VAL A 99 -3.01 -2.02 -11.68
CA VAL A 99 -2.80 -3.27 -12.43
C VAL A 99 -1.95 -4.25 -11.60
N GLY A 100 -0.92 -3.76 -10.92
CA GLY A 100 -0.07 -4.52 -10.02
C GLY A 100 -0.86 -5.20 -8.90
N ASN A 101 -1.69 -4.45 -8.18
CA ASN A 101 -2.51 -5.00 -7.09
C ASN A 101 -3.47 -6.09 -7.56
N VAL A 102 -4.10 -5.91 -8.73
CA VAL A 102 -5.06 -6.87 -9.29
C VAL A 102 -4.38 -8.17 -9.74
N LEU A 103 -3.18 -8.10 -10.31
CA LEU A 103 -2.48 -9.27 -10.84
C LEU A 103 -1.67 -10.02 -9.78
N PHE A 104 -0.90 -9.30 -8.97
CA PHE A 104 0.09 -9.90 -8.08
C PHE A 104 -0.54 -10.49 -6.80
N GLY A 105 -1.70 -9.99 -6.36
CA GLY A 105 -2.45 -10.56 -5.24
C GLY A 105 -2.78 -12.05 -5.47
N PRO A 106 -3.64 -12.38 -6.46
CA PRO A 106 -3.98 -13.77 -6.78
C PRO A 106 -2.78 -14.61 -7.21
N MET A 107 -1.78 -14.00 -7.85
CA MET A 107 -0.57 -14.71 -8.25
C MET A 107 0.24 -15.14 -7.01
N SER A 108 0.34 -14.29 -5.98
CA SER A 108 1.00 -14.64 -4.72
C SER A 108 0.25 -15.74 -3.96
N ASP A 109 -1.08 -15.79 -4.03
CA ASP A 109 -1.88 -16.86 -3.43
C ASP A 109 -1.63 -18.22 -4.10
N LYS A 110 -1.36 -18.24 -5.41
CA LYS A 110 -1.13 -19.47 -6.18
C LYS A 110 0.32 -19.95 -6.15
N ILE A 111 1.28 -19.04 -6.33
CA ILE A 111 2.69 -19.37 -6.54
C ILE A 111 3.47 -19.36 -5.22
N GLY A 112 3.14 -18.44 -4.31
CA GLY A 112 3.85 -18.20 -3.05
C GLY A 112 4.07 -16.71 -2.82
N ARG A 113 4.22 -16.30 -1.56
CA ARG A 113 4.48 -14.90 -1.21
C ARG A 113 5.90 -14.50 -1.62
N LYS A 114 6.89 -15.28 -1.19
CA LYS A 114 8.31 -15.01 -1.42
C LYS A 114 8.69 -14.90 -2.91
N PRO A 115 8.37 -15.86 -3.82
CA PRO A 115 8.83 -15.80 -5.19
C PRO A 115 8.24 -14.60 -5.94
N ILE A 116 6.95 -14.33 -5.75
CA ILE A 116 6.28 -13.19 -6.37
C ILE A 116 6.88 -11.88 -5.86
N PHE A 117 7.05 -11.75 -4.54
CA PHE A 117 7.70 -10.59 -3.94
C PHE A 117 9.11 -10.33 -4.48
N LEU A 118 9.95 -11.37 -4.56
CA LEU A 118 11.33 -11.22 -5.05
C LEU A 118 11.40 -10.89 -6.54
N ILE A 119 10.54 -11.49 -7.37
CA ILE A 119 10.46 -11.19 -8.80
C ILE A 119 10.01 -9.74 -9.00
N SER A 120 8.97 -9.30 -8.28
CA SER A 120 8.51 -7.91 -8.32
C SER A 120 9.61 -6.94 -7.92
N LEU A 121 10.29 -7.17 -6.79
CA LEU A 121 11.36 -6.30 -6.31
C LEU A 121 12.53 -6.22 -7.30
N PHE A 122 12.93 -7.37 -7.88
CA PHE A 122 13.99 -7.42 -8.87
C PHE A 122 13.63 -6.64 -10.14
N LEU A 123 12.43 -6.86 -10.69
CA LEU A 123 11.96 -6.16 -11.87
C LEU A 123 11.76 -4.66 -11.59
N GLU A 124 11.25 -4.31 -10.41
CA GLU A 124 11.11 -2.91 -9.99
C GLU A 124 12.44 -2.20 -10.01
N LEU A 125 13.49 -2.78 -9.43
CA LEU A 125 14.83 -2.20 -9.41
C LEU A 125 15.38 -2.01 -10.83
N LEU A 126 15.26 -3.03 -11.69
CA LEU A 126 15.71 -2.93 -13.08
C LEU A 126 14.99 -1.81 -13.83
N LEU A 127 13.67 -1.72 -13.69
CA LEU A 127 12.85 -0.70 -14.34
C LEU A 127 13.10 0.69 -13.74
N ALA A 128 13.37 0.79 -12.43
CA ALA A 128 13.67 2.05 -11.76
C ALA A 128 15.03 2.61 -12.20
N TYR A 129 16.06 1.77 -12.35
CA TYR A 129 17.32 2.19 -12.98
C TYR A 129 17.13 2.53 -14.46
N GLY A 130 16.28 1.79 -15.18
CA GLY A 130 15.87 2.13 -16.54
C GLY A 130 15.25 3.53 -16.63
N SER A 131 14.41 3.90 -15.67
CA SER A 131 13.79 5.23 -15.61
C SER A 131 14.81 6.35 -15.36
N ALA A 132 15.86 6.08 -14.55
CA ALA A 132 16.95 7.02 -14.27
C ALA A 132 17.84 7.28 -15.51
N LEU A 133 17.92 6.31 -16.42
CA LEU A 133 18.75 6.35 -17.63
C LEU A 133 17.94 6.65 -18.89
N ALA A 134 16.64 6.90 -18.78
CA ALA A 134 15.77 7.13 -19.93
C ALA A 134 16.23 8.35 -20.74
N PRO A 135 16.40 8.26 -22.07
CA PRO A 135 16.85 9.36 -22.91
C PRO A 135 15.71 10.30 -23.33
N ASN A 136 14.46 9.83 -23.29
CA ASN A 136 13.28 10.58 -23.68
C ASN A 136 12.12 10.36 -22.69
N TYR A 137 11.15 11.27 -22.74
CA TYR A 137 9.99 11.26 -21.86
C TYR A 137 9.13 10.00 -22.00
N GLU A 138 8.92 9.50 -23.21
CA GLU A 138 8.04 8.34 -23.45
C GLU A 138 8.58 7.07 -22.78
N LEU A 139 9.88 6.81 -22.90
CA LEU A 139 10.52 5.68 -22.23
C LEU A 139 10.47 5.86 -20.70
N PHE A 140 10.66 7.09 -20.22
CA PHE A 140 10.52 7.41 -18.81
C PHE A 140 9.09 7.12 -18.31
N ALA A 141 8.07 7.64 -18.98
CA ALA A 141 6.67 7.45 -18.62
C ALA A 141 6.26 5.95 -18.62
N LEU A 142 6.68 5.21 -19.66
CA LEU A 142 6.46 3.76 -19.72
C LEU A 142 7.17 3.02 -18.59
N SER A 143 8.44 3.35 -18.33
CA SER A 143 9.18 2.73 -17.23
C SER A 143 8.52 3.03 -15.88
N ARG A 144 8.00 4.24 -15.67
CA ARG A 144 7.27 4.63 -14.45
C ARG A 144 5.97 3.86 -14.27
N MET A 145 5.21 3.63 -15.33
CA MET A 145 4.04 2.76 -15.29
C MET A 145 4.41 1.34 -14.84
N MET A 146 5.49 0.79 -15.40
CA MET A 146 5.95 -0.56 -15.06
C MET A 146 6.53 -0.64 -13.64
N VAL A 147 7.25 0.38 -13.17
CA VAL A 147 7.69 0.50 -11.77
C VAL A 147 6.48 0.54 -10.84
N GLY A 148 5.45 1.32 -11.15
CA GLY A 148 4.21 1.36 -10.38
C GLY A 148 3.52 0.00 -10.29
N MET A 149 3.49 -0.74 -11.40
CA MET A 149 2.97 -2.11 -11.45
C MET A 149 3.71 -3.06 -10.52
N MET A 150 5.05 -3.03 -10.51
CA MET A 150 5.81 -3.86 -9.59
C MET A 150 5.65 -3.40 -8.14
N ASN A 151 5.68 -2.08 -7.90
CA ASN A 151 5.60 -1.47 -6.58
C ASN A 151 4.29 -1.79 -5.86
N GLY A 152 3.14 -1.65 -6.55
CA GLY A 152 1.83 -1.99 -5.99
C GLY A 152 1.72 -3.46 -5.58
N GLY A 153 2.04 -4.36 -6.52
CA GLY A 153 2.02 -5.79 -6.26
C GLY A 153 2.98 -6.22 -5.16
N MET A 154 4.19 -5.67 -5.14
CA MET A 154 5.19 -5.92 -4.12
C MET A 154 4.73 -5.42 -2.74
N ALA A 155 4.18 -4.21 -2.64
CA ALA A 155 3.69 -3.62 -1.39
C ALA A 155 2.60 -4.48 -0.75
N LEU A 156 1.63 -4.95 -1.55
CA LEU A 156 0.57 -5.84 -1.11
C LEU A 156 1.14 -7.14 -0.53
N VAL A 157 2.01 -7.82 -1.27
CA VAL A 157 2.58 -9.11 -0.86
C VAL A 157 3.51 -8.95 0.35
N CYS A 158 4.28 -7.86 0.41
CA CYS A 158 5.14 -7.52 1.54
C CYS A 158 4.35 -7.33 2.83
N PHE A 159 3.23 -6.60 2.76
CA PHE A 159 2.34 -6.39 3.89
C PHE A 159 1.80 -7.72 4.43
N ILE A 160 1.29 -8.58 3.55
CA ILE A 160 0.76 -9.90 3.93
C ILE A 160 1.86 -10.78 4.53
N LEU A 161 3.04 -10.84 3.89
CA LEU A 161 4.16 -11.66 4.37
C LEU A 161 4.61 -11.25 5.78
N SER A 162 4.61 -9.94 6.07
CA SER A 162 4.96 -9.44 7.41
C SER A 162 4.02 -9.94 8.51
N GLN A 163 2.72 -10.05 8.20
CA GLN A 163 1.70 -10.57 9.11
C GLN A 163 1.76 -12.10 9.21
N GLU A 164 2.05 -12.77 8.10
CA GLU A 164 2.13 -14.23 8.06
C GLU A 164 3.34 -14.81 8.82
N TYR A 165 4.36 -13.99 9.15
CA TYR A 165 5.48 -14.40 10.01
C TYR A 165 5.22 -14.32 11.51
N VAL A 166 4.19 -13.60 11.95
CA VAL A 166 3.93 -13.33 13.38
C VAL A 166 2.60 -13.91 13.82
N GLY A 167 2.44 -14.14 15.13
CA GLY A 167 1.15 -14.53 15.70
C GLY A 167 0.08 -13.46 15.50
N LYS A 168 -1.20 -13.87 15.46
CA LYS A 168 -2.36 -12.99 15.23
C LYS A 168 -2.39 -11.77 16.17
N ALA A 169 -1.95 -11.94 17.42
CA ALA A 169 -1.89 -10.86 18.43
C ALA A 169 -1.04 -9.66 17.99
N TYR A 170 -0.08 -9.85 17.08
CA TYR A 170 0.84 -8.79 16.63
C TYR A 170 0.50 -8.19 15.28
N TRP A 171 -0.58 -8.62 14.60
CA TRP A 171 -0.95 -8.13 13.27
C TRP A 171 -1.23 -6.63 13.22
N ALA A 172 -1.92 -6.09 14.24
CA ALA A 172 -2.18 -4.66 14.35
C ALA A 172 -0.88 -3.86 14.53
N LEU A 173 0.04 -4.37 15.35
CA LEU A 173 1.35 -3.75 15.59
C LEU A 173 2.19 -3.73 14.31
N THR A 174 2.37 -4.88 13.65
CA THR A 174 3.18 -4.97 12.43
C THR A 174 2.59 -4.14 11.29
N GLY A 175 1.26 -4.12 11.15
CA GLY A 175 0.58 -3.26 10.18
C GLY A 175 0.79 -1.77 10.46
N THR A 176 0.67 -1.35 11.72
CA THR A 176 0.88 0.05 12.11
C THR A 176 2.33 0.50 11.89
N ILE A 177 3.30 -0.33 12.28
CA ILE A 177 4.73 -0.04 12.07
C ILE A 177 5.05 0.09 10.58
N THR A 178 4.47 -0.77 9.74
CA THR A 178 4.64 -0.73 8.27
C THR A 178 4.16 0.61 7.71
N ASN A 179 2.95 1.06 8.07
CA ASN A 179 2.39 2.33 7.63
C ASN A 179 3.17 3.56 8.17
N MET A 180 3.57 3.53 9.43
CA MET A 180 4.40 4.60 10.01
C MET A 180 5.75 4.70 9.28
N THR A 181 6.36 3.57 8.96
CA THR A 181 7.65 3.54 8.25
C THR A 181 7.53 4.05 6.82
N PHE A 182 6.40 3.80 6.15
CA PHE A 182 6.10 4.40 4.86
C PHE A 182 6.09 5.94 4.94
N ALA A 183 5.40 6.51 5.95
CA ALA A 183 5.38 7.96 6.16
C ALA A 183 6.78 8.55 6.47
N VAL A 184 7.58 7.84 7.28
CA VAL A 184 9.00 8.20 7.51
C VAL A 184 9.78 8.16 6.20
N GLY A 185 9.51 7.18 5.33
CA GLY A 185 10.12 7.09 4.01
C GLY A 185 9.86 8.30 3.13
N ILE A 186 8.65 8.85 3.14
CA ILE A 186 8.32 10.10 2.43
C ILE A 186 9.16 11.28 2.96
N ALA A 187 9.25 11.42 4.29
CA ALA A 187 10.04 12.48 4.90
C ALA A 187 11.53 12.35 4.58
N LEU A 188 12.07 11.12 4.61
CA LEU A 188 13.45 10.83 4.20
C LEU A 188 13.67 11.13 2.72
N PHE A 189 12.70 10.80 1.85
CA PHE A 189 12.80 11.12 0.42
C PHE A 189 12.89 12.63 0.19
N ALA A 190 12.06 13.43 0.88
CA ALA A 190 12.14 14.89 0.83
C ALA A 190 13.52 15.41 1.30
N LEU A 191 14.08 14.82 2.36
CA LEU A 191 15.42 15.16 2.84
C LEU A 191 16.51 14.82 1.83
N ILE A 192 16.45 13.65 1.20
CA ILE A 192 17.41 13.25 0.16
C ILE A 192 17.31 14.20 -1.05
N GLY A 193 16.10 14.57 -1.47
CA GLY A 193 15.89 15.53 -2.55
C GLY A 193 16.36 16.95 -2.23
N TYR A 194 16.43 17.33 -0.96
CA TYR A 194 17.03 18.61 -0.56
C TYR A 194 18.54 18.66 -0.87
N TYR A 195 19.26 17.57 -0.61
CA TYR A 195 20.70 17.46 -0.84
C TYR A 195 21.06 17.10 -2.28
N ILE A 196 20.26 16.26 -2.95
CA ILE A 196 20.52 15.78 -4.31
C ILE A 196 19.56 16.48 -5.28
N ARG A 197 20.05 17.53 -5.94
CA ARG A 197 19.25 18.37 -6.85
C ARG A 197 19.14 17.85 -8.28
N SER A 198 20.03 16.96 -8.71
CA SER A 198 19.92 16.31 -10.02
C SER A 198 18.93 15.14 -9.93
N TRP A 199 17.85 15.19 -10.72
CA TRP A 199 16.82 14.15 -10.68
C TRP A 199 17.35 12.76 -11.06
N ARG A 200 18.33 12.65 -11.98
CA ARG A 200 18.96 11.37 -12.36
C ARG A 200 19.81 10.78 -11.24
N ASN A 201 20.57 11.63 -10.54
CA ASN A 201 21.33 11.22 -9.36
C ASN A 201 20.39 10.87 -8.20
N LEU A 202 19.30 11.62 -8.03
CA LEU A 202 18.27 11.34 -7.02
C LEU A 202 17.63 9.97 -7.28
N ALA A 203 17.28 9.67 -8.53
CA ALA A 203 16.74 8.37 -8.94
C ALA A 203 17.69 7.24 -8.55
N THR A 204 18.97 7.39 -8.89
CA THR A 204 20.01 6.39 -8.62
C THR A 204 20.23 6.23 -7.11
N ALA A 205 20.31 7.33 -6.37
CA ALA A 205 20.49 7.34 -4.92
C ALA A 205 19.33 6.66 -4.17
N VAL A 206 18.10 6.85 -4.63
CA VAL A 206 16.91 6.19 -4.07
C VAL A 206 16.86 4.70 -4.40
N ASN A 207 17.37 4.30 -5.58
CA ASN A 207 17.40 2.90 -5.99
C ASN A 207 18.47 2.08 -5.24
N CYS A 208 19.59 2.70 -4.86
CA CYS A 208 20.71 2.02 -4.20
C CYS A 208 20.32 1.28 -2.89
N PRO A 209 19.58 1.88 -1.94
CA PRO A 209 19.07 1.15 -0.77
C PRO A 209 18.19 -0.06 -1.12
N GLY A 210 17.41 0.03 -2.21
CA GLY A 210 16.56 -1.06 -2.67
C GLY A 210 17.36 -2.30 -3.10
N VAL A 211 18.53 -2.11 -3.72
CA VAL A 211 19.44 -3.20 -4.09
C VAL A 211 19.98 -3.92 -2.84
N LEU A 212 20.38 -3.17 -1.81
CA LEU A 212 20.84 -3.75 -0.55
C LEU A 212 19.73 -4.56 0.12
N LEU A 213 18.52 -4.00 0.18
CA LEU A 213 17.35 -4.68 0.76
C LEU A 213 16.93 -5.92 -0.03
N PHE A 214 17.09 -5.93 -1.35
CA PHE A 214 16.85 -7.11 -2.18
C PHE A 214 17.69 -8.30 -1.73
N PHE A 215 18.99 -8.11 -1.47
CA PHE A 215 19.86 -9.19 -0.98
C PHE A 215 19.44 -9.70 0.40
N PHE A 216 19.00 -8.82 1.31
CA PHE A 216 18.44 -9.24 2.59
C PHE A 216 17.13 -10.02 2.42
N CYS A 217 16.30 -9.64 1.45
CA CYS A 217 15.01 -10.29 1.16
C CYS A 217 15.17 -11.72 0.62
N ILE A 218 16.26 -12.05 -0.09
CA ILE A 218 16.53 -13.41 -0.58
C ILE A 218 16.61 -14.42 0.59
N MET A 219 17.11 -13.98 1.74
CA MET A 219 17.30 -14.81 2.93
C MET A 219 16.00 -15.07 3.71
N LEU A 220 14.92 -14.38 3.38
CA LEU A 220 13.62 -14.57 4.04
C LEU A 220 13.01 -15.92 3.67
N PRO A 221 12.38 -16.65 4.59
CA PRO A 221 11.70 -17.91 4.29
C PRO A 221 10.35 -17.67 3.60
N GLU A 222 9.77 -18.70 2.98
CA GLU A 222 8.39 -18.62 2.53
C GLU A 222 7.42 -18.55 3.72
N SER A 223 6.24 -18.00 3.51
CA SER A 223 5.20 -17.90 4.53
C SER A 223 4.78 -19.28 5.08
N PRO A 224 4.88 -19.52 6.41
CA PRO A 224 4.41 -20.76 7.01
C PRO A 224 2.88 -20.91 6.89
N ARG A 225 2.12 -19.81 6.95
CA ARG A 225 0.65 -19.84 6.79
C ARG A 225 0.24 -20.21 5.37
N TRP A 226 0.90 -19.65 4.36
CA TRP A 226 0.67 -20.01 2.96
C TRP A 226 1.05 -21.47 2.68
N LEU A 227 2.20 -21.93 3.19
CA LEU A 227 2.61 -23.34 3.02
C LEU A 227 1.60 -24.31 3.65
N TYR A 228 1.05 -23.95 4.81
CA TYR A 228 0.01 -24.73 5.48
C TYR A 228 -1.30 -24.75 4.67
N SER A 229 -1.75 -23.61 4.15
CA SER A 229 -2.99 -23.52 3.36
C SER A 229 -2.90 -24.23 1.99
N GLN A 230 -1.70 -24.36 1.43
CA GLN A 230 -1.45 -25.15 0.22
C GLN A 230 -1.27 -26.65 0.48
N GLY A 231 -1.43 -27.12 1.73
CA GLY A 231 -1.26 -28.53 2.10
C GLY A 231 0.21 -28.97 2.21
N ARG A 232 1.17 -28.06 2.04
CA ARG A 232 2.63 -28.31 2.17
C ARG A 232 3.08 -28.29 3.63
N THR A 233 2.39 -29.08 4.46
CA THR A 233 2.54 -29.14 5.92
C THR A 233 3.98 -29.40 6.36
N ALA A 234 4.70 -30.33 5.74
CA ALA A 234 6.10 -30.62 6.07
C ALA A 234 7.05 -29.42 5.84
N GLN A 235 6.78 -28.59 4.83
CA GLN A 235 7.57 -27.38 4.59
C GLN A 235 7.24 -26.29 5.61
N ALA A 236 5.95 -26.14 5.96
CA ALA A 236 5.51 -25.22 7.01
C ALA A 236 6.15 -25.57 8.37
N GLU A 237 6.16 -26.86 8.73
CA GLU A 237 6.83 -27.36 9.94
C GLU A 237 8.33 -27.05 9.94
N LYS A 238 9.02 -27.20 8.81
CA LYS A 238 10.45 -26.87 8.69
C LYS A 238 10.73 -25.39 8.95
N VAL A 239 9.90 -24.49 8.43
CA VAL A 239 10.02 -23.04 8.67
C VAL A 239 9.77 -22.72 10.14
N LEU A 240 8.71 -23.27 10.74
CA LEU A 240 8.39 -23.06 12.15
C LEU A 240 9.46 -23.65 13.09
N GLN A 241 10.06 -24.79 12.73
CA GLN A 241 11.20 -25.36 13.47
C GLN A 241 12.44 -24.45 13.38
N ASP A 242 12.73 -23.84 12.23
CA ASP A 242 13.81 -22.85 12.10
C ASP A 242 13.54 -21.62 12.98
N PHE A 243 12.29 -21.16 13.05
CA PHE A 243 11.89 -20.09 13.96
C PHE A 243 12.14 -20.48 15.42
N ALA A 244 11.71 -21.68 15.84
CA ALA A 244 11.89 -22.15 17.22
C ALA A 244 13.38 -22.25 17.58
N ARG A 245 14.20 -22.80 16.68
CA ARG A 245 15.65 -22.91 16.87
C ARG A 245 16.31 -21.55 17.02
N ARG A 246 16.00 -20.60 16.13
CA ARG A 246 16.59 -19.24 16.15
C ARG A 246 16.05 -18.37 17.29
N ASN A 247 14.86 -18.69 17.82
CA ASN A 247 14.30 -18.07 19.02
C ASN A 247 14.84 -18.69 20.32
N GLY A 248 15.74 -19.67 20.26
CA GLY A 248 16.34 -20.29 21.45
C GLY A 248 15.44 -21.32 22.15
N LYS A 249 14.33 -21.75 21.53
CA LYS A 249 13.40 -22.75 22.08
C LYS A 249 13.76 -24.20 21.75
N GLY A 250 14.92 -24.43 21.11
CA GLY A 250 15.40 -25.76 20.73
C GLY A 250 14.58 -26.43 19.61
N SER A 251 14.76 -27.74 19.45
CA SER A 251 14.01 -28.54 18.47
C SER A 251 12.66 -28.96 19.06
N VAL A 252 11.64 -28.13 18.88
CA VAL A 252 10.26 -28.45 19.29
C VAL A 252 9.67 -29.50 18.34
N ILE A 253 9.00 -30.52 18.87
CA ILE A 253 8.25 -31.50 18.06
C ILE A 253 6.98 -30.80 17.54
N LEU A 254 7.08 -30.20 16.36
CA LEU A 254 5.98 -29.55 15.66
C LEU A 254 5.39 -30.53 14.66
N LYS A 255 4.17 -31.02 14.93
CA LYS A 255 3.37 -31.81 13.99
C LYS A 255 2.01 -31.13 13.79
N LEU A 256 1.89 -30.43 12.67
CA LEU A 256 0.67 -29.73 12.28
C LEU A 256 -0.40 -30.75 11.87
N ARG A 257 -1.65 -30.45 12.19
CA ARG A 257 -2.78 -31.23 11.67
C ARG A 257 -2.80 -31.09 10.15
N LYS A 258 -2.92 -32.20 9.41
CA LYS A 258 -3.05 -32.11 7.95
C LYS A 258 -4.39 -31.48 7.61
N THR A 259 -4.38 -30.45 6.77
CA THR A 259 -5.59 -29.82 6.25
C THR A 259 -6.37 -30.86 5.43
N PRO A 260 -7.62 -31.19 5.80
CA PRO A 260 -8.44 -32.12 5.02
C PRO A 260 -8.90 -31.42 3.74
N GLY A 261 -8.09 -31.44 2.67
CA GLY A 261 -8.49 -30.75 1.44
C GLY A 261 -7.50 -30.72 0.27
N THR A 262 -6.42 -31.50 0.28
CA THR A 262 -5.44 -31.49 -0.82
C THR A 262 -5.18 -32.86 -1.43
N THR A 263 -6.18 -33.74 -1.37
CA THR A 263 -6.27 -34.95 -2.20
C THR A 263 -7.59 -34.89 -2.97
N GLY A 264 -7.55 -34.33 -4.18
CA GLY A 264 -8.53 -34.67 -5.22
C GLY A 264 -9.88 -33.93 -5.28
N SER A 265 -10.00 -32.67 -4.85
CA SER A 265 -11.18 -31.86 -5.19
C SER A 265 -10.77 -30.59 -5.94
N GLU A 266 -11.43 -30.37 -7.07
CA GLU A 266 -11.32 -29.18 -7.91
C GLU A 266 -11.33 -27.93 -7.03
N LYS A 267 -10.21 -27.19 -6.99
CA LYS A 267 -10.21 -25.80 -6.52
C LYS A 267 -10.98 -24.99 -7.56
N SER A 268 -12.31 -25.07 -7.48
CA SER A 268 -13.21 -24.23 -8.25
C SER A 268 -12.74 -22.79 -8.10
N SER A 269 -12.71 -22.07 -9.21
CA SER A 269 -12.44 -20.64 -9.35
C SER A 269 -13.45 -19.74 -8.60
N ALA A 270 -14.06 -20.24 -7.54
CA ALA A 270 -15.15 -19.64 -6.79
C ALA A 270 -14.70 -18.61 -5.75
N GLY A 271 -13.40 -18.41 -5.48
CA GLY A 271 -12.94 -17.56 -4.36
C GLY A 271 -13.38 -16.08 -4.43
N LEU A 272 -13.28 -15.44 -5.61
CA LEU A 272 -13.69 -14.03 -5.77
C LEU A 272 -15.21 -13.88 -5.98
N LEU A 273 -15.84 -14.84 -6.67
CA LEU A 273 -17.29 -14.83 -6.90
C LEU A 273 -18.08 -15.14 -5.62
N GLN A 274 -17.54 -15.97 -4.73
CA GLN A 274 -18.13 -16.26 -3.41
C GLN A 274 -18.12 -15.02 -2.51
N LEU A 275 -17.12 -14.14 -2.64
CA LEU A 275 -17.06 -12.88 -1.90
C LEU A 275 -18.27 -11.97 -2.21
N VAL A 276 -18.70 -11.95 -3.47
CA VAL A 276 -19.85 -11.17 -3.94
C VAL A 276 -21.18 -11.90 -3.69
N SER A 277 -21.15 -13.23 -3.67
CA SER A 277 -22.32 -14.08 -3.46
C SER A 277 -22.86 -13.99 -2.02
N HIS A 278 -21.98 -14.05 -1.00
CA HIS A 278 -22.42 -14.03 0.39
C HIS A 278 -22.70 -12.60 0.88
N ARG A 279 -23.96 -12.32 1.30
CA ARG A 279 -24.42 -10.96 1.66
C ARG A 279 -23.55 -10.27 2.72
N VAL A 280 -23.10 -10.99 3.74
CA VAL A 280 -22.26 -10.45 4.82
C VAL A 280 -20.86 -10.12 4.31
N LEU A 281 -20.26 -10.99 3.49
CA LEU A 281 -18.91 -10.78 2.96
C LEU A 281 -18.90 -9.65 1.93
N ARG A 282 -19.94 -9.56 1.10
CA ARG A 282 -20.14 -8.45 0.16
C ARG A 282 -20.25 -7.12 0.89
N CYS A 283 -21.06 -7.04 1.96
CA CYS A 283 -21.20 -5.80 2.74
C CYS A 283 -19.85 -5.38 3.36
N ARG A 284 -19.13 -6.30 4.00
CA ARG A 284 -17.80 -6.04 4.56
C ARG A 284 -16.80 -5.58 3.48
N THR A 285 -16.81 -6.24 2.33
CA THR A 285 -15.93 -5.90 1.20
C THR A 285 -16.21 -4.49 0.67
N VAL A 286 -17.48 -4.13 0.48
CA VAL A 286 -17.87 -2.78 0.00
C VAL A 286 -17.49 -1.71 1.01
N VAL A 287 -17.72 -1.95 2.31
CA VAL A 287 -17.31 -1.03 3.38
C VAL A 287 -15.79 -0.85 3.38
N LEU A 288 -15.01 -1.94 3.33
CA LEU A 288 -13.56 -1.87 3.30
C LEU A 288 -13.03 -1.17 2.04
N MET A 289 -13.62 -1.44 0.87
CA MET A 289 -13.29 -0.73 -0.38
C MET A 289 -13.53 0.76 -0.26
N TYR A 290 -14.66 1.18 0.33
CA TYR A 290 -14.97 2.59 0.54
C TYR A 290 -14.03 3.25 1.53
N VAL A 291 -13.73 2.60 2.66
CA VAL A 291 -12.78 3.10 3.66
C VAL A 291 -11.40 3.26 3.04
N TRP A 292 -10.91 2.27 2.30
CA TRP A 292 -9.63 2.35 1.59
C TRP A 292 -9.61 3.44 0.54
N TYR A 293 -10.69 3.59 -0.24
CA TYR A 293 -10.83 4.68 -1.21
C TYR A 293 -10.75 6.04 -0.52
N ALA A 294 -11.54 6.27 0.53
CA ALA A 294 -11.55 7.52 1.27
C ALA A 294 -10.18 7.82 1.91
N CYS A 295 -9.59 6.87 2.62
CA CYS A 295 -8.26 7.04 3.23
C CYS A 295 -7.19 7.33 2.17
N SER A 296 -7.20 6.63 1.05
CA SER A 296 -6.22 6.83 -0.04
C SER A 296 -6.42 8.19 -0.71
N LEU A 297 -7.67 8.60 -0.96
CA LEU A 297 -8.01 9.90 -1.54
C LEU A 297 -7.49 11.04 -0.67
N VAL A 298 -7.71 10.96 0.65
CA VAL A 298 -7.20 11.96 1.61
C VAL A 298 -5.68 11.94 1.66
N TYR A 299 -5.08 10.76 1.81
CA TYR A 299 -3.64 10.62 2.02
C TYR A 299 -2.82 11.06 0.79
N TYR A 300 -3.13 10.52 -0.39
CA TYR A 300 -2.42 10.88 -1.62
C TYR A 300 -2.85 12.25 -2.14
N GLY A 301 -4.11 12.64 -1.97
CA GLY A 301 -4.60 13.96 -2.36
C GLY A 301 -3.88 15.08 -1.61
N LEU A 302 -3.64 14.92 -0.30
CA LEU A 302 -2.86 15.89 0.49
C LEU A 302 -1.37 15.84 0.14
N THR A 303 -0.79 14.65 -0.02
CA THR A 303 0.65 14.49 -0.23
C THR A 303 1.10 14.96 -1.61
N MET A 304 0.29 14.72 -2.65
CA MET A 304 0.64 15.08 -4.04
C MET A 304 0.29 16.52 -4.41
N ASN A 305 -0.67 17.16 -3.73
CA ASN A 305 -1.02 18.57 -3.98
C ASN A 305 -0.03 19.55 -3.31
N ALA A 306 0.88 19.07 -2.47
CA ALA A 306 1.90 19.90 -1.83
C ALA A 306 2.85 20.63 -2.82
N SER A 307 2.87 20.24 -4.10
CA SER A 307 3.71 20.84 -5.14
C SER A 307 3.11 22.04 -5.89
N ASP A 308 1.80 22.31 -5.76
CA ASP A 308 1.07 23.26 -6.63
C ASP A 308 0.87 24.68 -6.06
N ASP A 309 1.45 25.00 -4.90
CA ASP A 309 1.33 26.34 -4.31
C ASP A 309 2.32 27.34 -4.93
N LYS A 310 1.95 27.97 -6.06
CA LYS A 310 2.51 29.25 -6.57
C LYS A 310 1.65 29.86 -7.69
N GLY A 311 0.96 30.97 -7.42
CA GLY A 311 0.12 31.69 -8.40
C GLY A 311 0.12 33.22 -8.27
N ASN A 312 0.10 33.91 -9.42
CA ASN A 312 0.12 35.37 -9.67
C ASN A 312 -0.87 36.19 -8.81
N LEU A 313 -0.43 37.30 -8.21
CA LEU A 313 -1.17 38.09 -7.22
C LEU A 313 -2.60 38.49 -7.64
N TYR A 314 -2.81 38.87 -8.91
CA TYR A 314 -4.14 39.30 -9.39
C TYR A 314 -5.11 38.14 -9.68
N LEU A 315 -4.58 37.03 -10.21
CA LEU A 315 -5.34 35.79 -10.41
C LEU A 315 -5.61 35.09 -9.07
N THR A 316 -4.68 35.24 -8.13
CA THR A 316 -4.79 34.81 -6.75
C THR A 316 -5.83 35.61 -5.99
N VAL A 317 -6.00 36.93 -6.22
CA VAL A 317 -7.08 37.75 -5.62
C VAL A 317 -8.45 37.42 -6.23
N ALA A 318 -8.55 37.23 -7.55
CA ALA A 318 -9.79 36.76 -8.20
C ALA A 318 -10.16 35.34 -7.75
N MET A 319 -9.16 34.46 -7.63
CA MET A 319 -9.31 33.14 -7.02
C MET A 319 -9.58 33.26 -5.52
N TYR A 320 -9.10 34.24 -4.77
CA TYR A 320 -9.38 34.39 -3.33
C TYR A 320 -10.84 34.73 -3.06
N GLY A 321 -11.45 35.55 -3.91
CA GLY A 321 -12.90 35.79 -3.90
C GLY A 321 -13.74 34.53 -4.19
N LEU A 322 -13.21 33.59 -4.98
CA LEU A 322 -13.83 32.29 -5.28
C LEU A 322 -13.33 31.14 -4.36
N LYS A 323 -12.19 31.32 -3.66
CA LYS A 323 -11.48 30.32 -2.83
C LYS A 323 -12.10 30.12 -1.47
N VAL A 324 -12.97 31.02 -0.99
CA VAL A 324 -13.84 30.71 0.15
C VAL A 324 -14.67 29.44 -0.12
N LEU A 325 -14.90 29.14 -1.40
CA LEU A 325 -15.55 27.92 -1.89
C LEU A 325 -14.60 26.87 -2.50
N ASN A 326 -13.28 27.09 -2.67
CA ASN A 326 -12.39 26.13 -3.35
C ASN A 326 -11.15 25.75 -2.52
N ALA A 327 -10.55 26.65 -1.74
CA ALA A 327 -9.42 26.28 -0.89
C ALA A 327 -9.84 25.32 0.23
N SER A 328 -11.06 25.46 0.74
CA SER A 328 -11.67 24.61 1.76
C SER A 328 -12.33 23.35 1.18
N MET A 329 -12.63 23.28 -0.12
CA MET A 329 -13.36 22.14 -0.72
C MET A 329 -12.57 20.84 -0.69
N PRO A 330 -11.29 20.77 -1.10
CA PRO A 330 -10.49 19.56 -0.96
C PRO A 330 -10.43 19.10 0.50
N PHE A 331 -10.15 20.01 1.44
CA PHE A 331 -10.12 19.68 2.87
C PHE A 331 -11.49 19.29 3.42
N MET A 332 -12.59 19.90 2.96
CA MET A 332 -13.95 19.55 3.35
C MET A 332 -14.36 18.20 2.77
N VAL A 333 -14.03 17.92 1.51
CA VAL A 333 -14.21 16.60 0.89
C VAL A 333 -13.37 15.57 1.64
N PHE A 334 -12.13 15.88 2.02
CA PHE A 334 -11.28 15.01 2.82
C PHE A 334 -11.84 14.77 4.23
N CYS A 335 -12.35 15.81 4.90
CA CYS A 335 -13.00 15.69 6.19
C CYS A 335 -14.29 14.87 6.09
N LEU A 336 -15.15 15.14 5.11
CA LEU A 336 -16.41 14.44 4.92
C LEU A 336 -16.18 12.96 4.55
N THR A 337 -15.23 12.68 3.65
CA THR A 337 -14.85 11.30 3.28
C THR A 337 -14.14 10.56 4.41
N GLY A 338 -13.32 11.25 5.21
CA GLY A 338 -12.70 10.69 6.41
C GLY A 338 -13.73 10.37 7.51
N VAL A 339 -14.67 11.27 7.77
CA VAL A 339 -15.75 11.08 8.75
C VAL A 339 -16.70 9.97 8.29
N SER A 340 -17.08 9.93 7.01
CA SER A 340 -17.92 8.85 6.48
C SER A 340 -17.23 7.49 6.52
N ALA A 341 -15.93 7.43 6.20
CA ALA A 341 -15.13 6.22 6.33
C ALA A 341 -15.02 5.76 7.80
N GLY A 342 -14.80 6.69 8.73
CA GLY A 342 -14.83 6.41 10.17
C GLY A 342 -16.17 5.83 10.61
N ALA A 343 -17.29 6.46 10.20
CA ALA A 343 -18.64 5.99 10.50
C ALA A 343 -18.93 4.62 9.89
N MET A 344 -18.51 4.35 8.65
CA MET A 344 -18.65 3.02 8.04
C MET A 344 -17.75 1.98 8.69
N GLY A 345 -16.56 2.36 9.18
CA GLY A 345 -15.68 1.50 9.96
C GLY A 345 -16.30 1.07 11.29
N LEU A 346 -17.12 1.92 11.92
CA LEU A 346 -17.89 1.54 13.10
C LEU A 346 -18.90 0.43 12.83
N LEU A 347 -19.34 0.23 11.58
CA LEU A 347 -20.24 -0.85 11.18
C LEU A 347 -19.54 -2.22 11.11
N LEU A 348 -18.20 -2.26 11.24
CA LEU A 348 -17.45 -3.50 11.22
C LEU A 348 -17.66 -4.30 12.52
N PRO A 349 -17.77 -5.63 12.44
CA PRO A 349 -18.00 -6.48 13.61
C PRO A 349 -16.89 -6.38 14.67
N GLU A 350 -15.66 -6.08 14.23
CA GLU A 350 -14.47 -5.89 15.07
C GLU A 350 -14.70 -4.77 16.10
N THR A 351 -15.35 -3.69 15.68
CA THR A 351 -15.68 -2.53 16.51
C THR A 351 -16.79 -2.83 17.52
N PHE A 352 -17.62 -3.84 17.24
CA PHE A 352 -18.67 -4.34 18.13
C PHE A 352 -18.22 -5.52 19.00
N ASN A 353 -16.91 -5.83 19.03
CA ASN A 353 -16.35 -6.97 19.75
C ASN A 353 -17.03 -8.31 19.38
N LYS A 354 -17.48 -8.44 18.13
CA LYS A 354 -18.12 -9.67 17.63
C LYS A 354 -17.03 -10.66 17.17
N PRO A 355 -17.20 -11.97 17.43
CA PRO A 355 -16.26 -12.97 16.93
C PRO A 355 -16.24 -12.94 15.39
N VAL A 356 -15.05 -12.80 14.81
CA VAL A 356 -14.86 -12.81 13.35
C VAL A 356 -14.76 -14.27 12.92
N ALA A 357 -15.66 -14.72 12.04
CA ALA A 357 -15.51 -16.05 11.43
C ALA A 357 -14.19 -16.10 10.67
N GLU A 358 -13.35 -17.08 11.00
CA GLU A 358 -12.00 -17.23 10.47
C GLU A 358 -11.99 -18.01 9.15
N THR A 359 -13.06 -18.76 8.87
CA THR A 359 -13.23 -19.52 7.63
C THR A 359 -14.63 -19.35 7.04
N LEU A 360 -14.76 -19.59 5.73
CA LEU A 360 -16.07 -19.66 5.06
C LEU A 360 -16.97 -20.74 5.68
N GLU A 361 -16.37 -21.84 6.14
CA GLU A 361 -17.07 -22.93 6.82
C GLU A 361 -17.66 -22.47 8.15
N GLU A 362 -16.91 -21.73 8.97
CA GLU A 362 -17.42 -21.11 10.20
C GLU A 362 -18.53 -20.08 9.93
N LEU A 363 -18.39 -19.28 8.86
CA LEU A 363 -19.42 -18.30 8.49
C LEU A 363 -20.73 -18.97 8.05
N SER A 364 -20.63 -20.15 7.44
CA SER A 364 -21.78 -20.98 7.05
C SER A 364 -22.30 -21.87 8.18
N ALA A 365 -21.59 -21.96 9.31
CA ALA A 365 -22.00 -22.80 10.41
C ALA A 365 -23.29 -22.26 11.07
N PRO A 366 -24.28 -23.13 11.34
CA PRO A 366 -25.54 -22.71 11.95
C PRO A 366 -25.34 -22.10 13.35
N ALA A 367 -24.24 -22.43 14.04
CA ALA A 367 -23.88 -21.81 15.32
C ALA A 367 -23.48 -20.33 15.17
N TYR A 368 -22.74 -19.97 14.11
CA TYR A 368 -22.34 -18.58 13.86
C TYR A 368 -23.53 -17.73 13.41
N GLN A 369 -24.42 -18.28 12.57
CA GLN A 369 -25.67 -17.61 12.21
C GLN A 369 -26.60 -17.41 13.41
N ARG A 370 -26.70 -18.39 14.34
CA ARG A 370 -27.45 -18.20 15.59
C ARG A 370 -26.86 -17.11 16.48
N ILE A 371 -25.53 -16.96 16.56
CA ILE A 371 -24.91 -15.86 17.32
C ILE A 371 -25.28 -14.50 16.73
N LEU A 372 -25.32 -14.41 15.38
CA LEU A 372 -25.75 -13.20 14.68
C LEU A 372 -27.23 -12.89 14.92
N ASP A 373 -28.11 -13.88 14.80
CA ASP A 373 -29.57 -13.70 14.95
C ASP A 373 -29.99 -13.44 16.41
N THR A 374 -29.38 -14.13 17.38
CA THR A 374 -29.69 -13.96 18.82
C THR A 374 -29.29 -12.58 19.33
N GLN A 375 -28.21 -11.99 18.80
CA GLN A 375 -27.78 -10.65 19.19
C GLN A 375 -28.56 -9.52 18.49
N VAL A 376 -29.12 -9.76 17.29
CA VAL A 376 -30.06 -8.81 16.67
C VAL A 376 -31.33 -8.68 17.52
N HIS A 377 -31.82 -9.78 18.09
CA HIS A 377 -32.93 -9.76 19.04
C HIS A 377 -32.61 -9.00 20.33
N LEU A 378 -31.41 -9.20 20.92
CA LEU A 378 -31.00 -8.47 22.13
C LEU A 378 -30.87 -6.94 21.94
N LEU A 379 -30.54 -6.47 20.73
CA LEU A 379 -30.48 -5.04 20.39
C LEU A 379 -31.84 -4.45 19.99
N ALA A 380 -32.77 -5.29 19.53
CA ALA A 380 -34.14 -4.88 19.20
C ALA A 380 -35.07 -4.89 20.43
N ASP A 381 -34.77 -5.72 21.43
CA ASP A 381 -35.57 -5.91 22.65
C ASP A 381 -35.06 -5.10 23.86
N GLU A 382 -34.19 -4.09 23.68
CA GLU A 382 -33.99 -3.06 24.72
C GLU A 382 -35.09 -1.99 24.59
N PRO A 383 -36.19 -2.02 25.36
CA PRO A 383 -37.12 -0.91 25.41
C PRO A 383 -36.39 0.30 26.00
N LEU A 384 -36.59 1.46 25.36
CA LEU A 384 -36.14 2.80 25.79
C LEU A 384 -36.51 3.18 27.24
N SER A 385 -37.25 2.35 27.97
CA SER A 385 -37.66 2.56 29.36
C SER A 385 -36.56 2.31 30.39
N LYS A 386 -35.49 1.54 30.09
CA LYS A 386 -34.42 1.26 31.08
C LYS A 386 -33.31 2.32 31.18
N ARG A 387 -33.25 3.30 30.28
CA ARG A 387 -32.28 4.42 30.37
C ARG A 387 -32.70 5.59 31.27
N ARG A 388 -33.91 5.58 31.85
CA ARG A 388 -34.41 6.65 32.75
C ARG A 388 -34.48 6.28 34.23
N GLY A 389 -33.99 5.11 34.64
CA GLY A 389 -34.19 4.58 35.99
C GLY A 389 -32.98 4.57 36.92
N SER A 390 -31.83 5.13 36.55
CA SER A 390 -30.61 5.08 37.38
C SER A 390 -30.05 6.46 37.77
N GLU A 391 -30.90 7.49 37.77
CA GLU A 391 -30.60 8.81 38.37
C GLU A 391 -31.69 9.18 39.39
N SER A 392 -31.98 8.28 40.33
CA SER A 392 -32.62 8.63 41.62
C SER A 392 -32.70 7.38 42.49
N GLU A 393 -31.63 7.10 43.23
CA GLU A 393 -31.68 6.62 44.62
C GLU A 393 -30.27 6.70 45.24
#